data_AF-A0A5D2ZNE6-F1
#
_entry.id   AF-A0A5D2ZNE6-F1
#
_cell.length_a   1.000
_cell.length_b   1.000
_cell.length_c   1.000
_cell.angle_alpha   90.00
_cell.angle_beta   90.00
_cell.angle_gamma   90.00
#
_symmetry.space_group_name_H-M   'P 1'
#
loop_
_entity.id
_entity.type
_entity.pdbx_description
1 polymer ?
#
loop_
_entity_poly.entity_id
_entity_poly.type
_entity_poly.pdbx_seq_one_letter_code
_entity_poly.pdbx_strand_id
1 'polypeptide(L)'
;MGQAQSAVAAAAAINDQARTQPSSSFASMDSIIAEAAAYGNDENQSLDAQAQKALDCPCVSELRNGACGTQFTEAFLCFLKSTAEEKGSDCVHPFVALQTCIKGNPDAFPKNIIEDKEVKKEEEPIQEYKIYPPIWFKESQKPKAKPKPKL
;
A
#
# COMPACT_ATOMS: atom_id res chain seq x y z
N MET A 1 34.39 41.02 14.04
CA MET A 1 33.08 41.68 13.86
C MET A 1 33.23 42.57 12.64
N GLY A 2 32.66 42.34 11.46
CA GLY A 2 31.52 41.54 11.04
C GLY A 2 30.71 42.44 10.11
N GLN A 3 30.85 42.26 8.79
CA GLN A 3 29.86 42.53 7.72
C GLN A 3 30.58 42.65 6.36
N ALA A 4 30.29 41.73 5.44
CA ALA A 4 30.38 41.94 4.00
C ALA A 4 29.31 41.09 3.32
N GLN A 5 28.50 41.75 2.49
CA GLN A 5 27.46 41.17 1.64
C GLN A 5 28.10 40.39 0.48
N SER A 6 27.47 39.28 0.07
CA SER A 6 27.66 38.71 -1.26
C SER A 6 26.40 37.98 -1.70
N ALA A 7 25.77 38.53 -2.73
CA ALA A 7 24.79 37.87 -3.56
C ALA A 7 25.53 37.11 -4.67
N VAL A 8 25.13 35.86 -4.94
CA VAL A 8 25.20 35.24 -6.27
C VAL A 8 24.05 34.27 -6.42
N ALA A 9 23.31 34.43 -7.51
CA ALA A 9 22.30 33.50 -8.00
C ALA A 9 22.97 32.36 -8.77
N ALA A 10 22.44 31.14 -8.65
CA ALA A 10 21.98 30.30 -9.77
C ALA A 10 22.01 28.80 -9.43
N ALA A 11 20.93 28.14 -9.83
CA ALA A 11 20.82 26.74 -10.23
C ALA A 11 21.03 25.66 -9.15
N ALA A 12 19.91 25.20 -8.59
CA ALA A 12 19.45 23.84 -8.83
C ALA A 12 17.98 23.74 -8.42
N ALA A 13 17.10 23.71 -9.41
CA ALA A 13 15.76 23.18 -9.24
C ALA A 13 15.90 21.69 -8.87
N ILE A 14 15.72 21.36 -7.60
CA ILE A 14 15.39 19.99 -7.22
C ILE A 14 13.87 19.95 -7.17
N ASN A 15 13.31 19.68 -8.35
CA ASN A 15 11.95 19.21 -8.51
C ASN A 15 11.85 17.87 -7.75
N ASP A 16 11.48 17.92 -6.47
CA ASP A 16 11.07 16.74 -5.71
C ASP A 16 9.70 16.28 -6.22
N GLN A 17 9.70 15.82 -7.48
CA GLN A 17 8.59 15.12 -8.11
C GLN A 17 9.09 13.73 -8.48
N ALA A 18 9.49 12.99 -7.45
CA ALA A 18 9.74 11.56 -7.52
C ALA A 18 9.50 10.94 -6.15
N ARG A 19 8.29 11.11 -5.61
CA ARG A 19 7.76 10.11 -4.68
C ARG A 19 6.43 9.66 -5.24
N THR A 20 6.49 8.53 -5.92
CA THR A 20 5.43 7.52 -6.00
C THR A 20 4.49 7.75 -4.82
N GLN A 21 3.24 8.13 -5.06
CA GLN A 21 2.25 8.12 -3.99
C GLN A 21 2.01 6.65 -3.63
N PRO A 22 2.49 6.10 -2.50
CA PRO A 22 1.69 5.09 -1.86
C PRO A 22 0.43 5.82 -1.40
N SER A 23 -0.72 5.32 -1.83
CA SER A 23 -2.02 5.68 -1.30
C SER A 23 -1.94 5.97 0.21
N SER A 24 -2.49 7.11 0.64
CA SER A 24 -2.48 7.68 2.01
C SER A 24 -2.56 6.65 3.16
N SER A 25 -3.23 5.52 2.95
CA SER A 25 -3.37 4.40 3.88
C SER A 25 -2.09 3.60 4.17
N PHE A 26 -1.12 3.53 3.25
CA PHE A 26 0.12 2.76 3.44
C PHE A 26 1.16 3.53 4.29
N ALA A 27 1.27 4.85 4.10
CA ALA A 27 2.20 5.68 4.87
C ALA A 27 1.91 5.68 6.39
N SER A 28 0.64 5.53 6.77
CA SER A 28 0.21 5.37 8.17
C SER A 28 0.66 4.01 8.74
N MET A 29 0.53 2.94 7.96
CA MET A 29 0.95 1.59 8.35
C MET A 29 2.46 1.43 8.43
N ASP A 30 3.21 2.06 7.52
CA ASP A 30 4.68 2.06 7.52
C ASP A 30 5.27 2.72 8.78
N SER A 31 4.63 3.78 9.30
CA SER A 31 5.04 4.38 10.59
C SER A 31 4.85 3.40 11.75
N ILE A 32 3.70 2.72 11.80
CA ILE A 32 3.41 1.72 12.85
C ILE A 32 4.42 0.57 12.79
N ILE A 33 4.77 0.11 11.58
CA ILE A 33 5.77 -0.96 11.38
C ILE A 33 7.16 -0.50 11.86
N ALA A 34 7.56 0.74 11.55
CA ALA A 34 8.83 1.30 11.99
C ALA A 34 8.90 1.45 13.52
N GLU A 35 7.82 1.95 14.15
CA GLU A 35 7.72 2.08 15.61
C GLU A 35 7.75 0.71 16.30
N ALA A 36 7.04 -0.28 15.77
CA ALA A 36 7.04 -1.63 16.29
C ALA A 36 8.42 -2.31 16.14
N ALA A 37 9.09 -2.14 15.00
CA ALA A 37 10.44 -2.64 14.79
C ALA A 37 11.45 -2.01 15.77
N ALA A 38 11.29 -0.72 16.07
CA ALA A 38 12.08 -0.01 17.07
C ALA A 38 11.80 -0.52 18.50
N TYR A 39 10.56 -0.87 18.81
CA TYR A 39 10.19 -1.48 20.09
C TYR A 39 10.85 -2.85 20.32
N GLY A 40 11.11 -3.59 19.24
CA GLY A 40 11.82 -4.87 19.26
C GLY A 40 13.35 -4.78 19.16
N ASN A 41 13.92 -3.59 19.02
CA ASN A 41 15.36 -3.43 18.76
C ASN A 41 16.19 -3.59 20.05
N ASP A 42 16.48 -4.84 20.37
CA ASP A 42 17.45 -5.24 21.39
C ASP A 42 18.68 -5.81 20.66
N GLU A 43 19.84 -5.16 20.78
CA GLU A 43 21.06 -5.46 20.00
C GLU A 43 21.68 -6.86 20.25
N ASN A 44 21.00 -7.73 20.99
CA ASN A 44 21.45 -9.09 21.32
C ASN A 44 20.40 -10.19 21.06
N GLN A 45 19.29 -9.89 20.38
CA GLN A 45 18.22 -10.87 20.16
C GLN A 45 18.16 -11.42 18.73
N SER A 46 17.67 -12.66 18.60
CA SER A 46 17.34 -13.27 17.30
C SER A 46 16.25 -12.49 16.58
N LEU A 47 16.25 -12.49 15.25
CA LEU A 47 15.19 -11.90 14.41
C LEU A 47 13.80 -12.38 14.84
N ASP A 48 13.68 -13.63 15.29
CA ASP A 48 12.43 -14.20 15.75
C ASP A 48 11.94 -13.53 17.06
N ALA A 49 12.86 -13.27 17.97
CA ALA A 49 12.56 -12.62 19.24
C ALA A 49 12.28 -11.12 19.06
N GLN A 50 13.01 -10.44 18.17
CA GLN A 50 12.72 -9.07 17.77
C GLN A 50 11.33 -8.96 17.14
N ALA A 51 10.98 -9.89 16.23
CA ALA A 51 9.67 -9.91 15.61
C ALA A 51 8.54 -10.12 16.63
N GLN A 52 8.73 -11.05 17.57
CA GLN A 52 7.77 -11.30 18.65
C GLN A 52 7.63 -10.07 19.57
N LYS A 53 8.75 -9.42 19.91
CA LYS A 53 8.74 -8.19 20.72
C LYS A 53 8.04 -7.05 20.01
N ALA A 54 8.27 -6.87 18.71
CA ALA A 54 7.60 -5.89 17.88
C ALA A 54 6.08 -6.15 17.80
N LEU A 55 5.66 -7.42 17.75
CA LEU A 55 4.24 -7.80 17.80
C LEU A 55 3.58 -7.48 19.15
N ASP A 56 4.37 -7.39 20.23
CA ASP A 56 3.91 -6.93 21.55
C ASP A 56 3.91 -5.41 21.71
N CYS A 57 4.31 -4.65 20.69
CA CYS A 57 4.17 -3.19 20.72
C CYS A 57 2.69 -2.81 20.88
N PRO A 58 2.33 -1.93 21.84
CA PRO A 58 0.95 -1.45 21.97
C PRO A 58 0.45 -0.74 20.70
N CYS A 59 1.37 -0.21 19.90
CA CYS A 59 1.11 0.42 18.60
C CYS A 59 0.46 -0.52 17.56
N VAL A 60 0.69 -1.83 17.65
CA VAL A 60 0.07 -2.84 16.76
C VAL A 60 -1.07 -3.62 17.44
N SER A 61 -1.36 -3.32 18.71
CA SER A 61 -2.31 -4.10 19.50
C SER A 61 -3.73 -4.07 18.94
N GLU A 62 -4.18 -2.94 18.39
CA GLU A 62 -5.50 -2.82 17.77
C GLU A 62 -5.61 -3.69 16.51
N LEU A 63 -4.55 -3.75 15.71
CA LEU A 63 -4.51 -4.58 14.51
C LEU A 63 -4.45 -6.07 14.86
N ARG A 64 -3.67 -6.42 15.88
CA ARG A 64 -3.51 -7.80 16.37
C ARG A 64 -4.77 -8.36 17.02
N ASN A 65 -5.52 -7.52 17.75
CA ASN A 65 -6.72 -7.95 18.46
C ASN A 65 -8.00 -7.79 17.63
N GLY A 66 -7.90 -7.18 16.44
CA GLY A 66 -9.04 -6.98 15.53
C GLY A 66 -9.49 -8.27 14.83
N ALA A 67 -10.57 -8.18 14.05
CA ALA A 67 -11.16 -9.34 13.36
C ALA A 67 -10.24 -10.00 12.32
N CYS A 68 -9.21 -9.27 11.85
CA CYS A 68 -8.17 -9.77 10.94
C CYS A 68 -6.82 -10.02 11.63
N GLY A 69 -6.81 -10.05 12.97
CA GLY A 69 -5.60 -10.09 13.79
C GLY A 69 -4.69 -11.30 13.54
N THR A 70 -5.27 -12.45 13.23
CA THR A 70 -4.52 -13.66 12.87
C THR A 70 -3.69 -13.45 11.60
N GLN A 71 -4.33 -12.96 10.53
CA GLN A 71 -3.63 -12.68 9.27
C GLN A 71 -2.62 -11.55 9.41
N PHE A 72 -2.92 -10.55 10.24
CA PHE A 72 -2.01 -9.46 10.53
C PHE A 72 -0.75 -9.97 11.22
N THR A 73 -0.91 -10.79 12.26
CA THR A 73 0.19 -11.36 13.03
C THR A 73 1.12 -12.20 12.15
N GLU A 74 0.55 -13.07 11.31
CA GLU A 74 1.33 -13.90 10.38
C GLU A 74 2.11 -13.06 9.37
N ALA A 75 1.46 -12.07 8.74
CA ALA A 75 2.11 -11.19 7.77
C ALA A 75 3.20 -10.32 8.42
N PHE A 76 2.91 -9.77 9.59
CA PHE A 76 3.81 -8.86 10.32
C PHE A 76 5.06 -9.59 10.84
N LEU A 77 4.89 -10.77 11.44
CA LEU A 77 6.03 -11.58 11.87
C LEU A 77 6.88 -12.03 10.67
N CYS A 78 6.24 -12.43 9.57
CA CYS A 78 6.96 -12.81 8.35
C CYS A 78 7.78 -11.62 7.81
N PHE A 79 7.18 -10.43 7.73
CA PHE A 79 7.87 -9.22 7.26
C PHE A 79 9.12 -8.87 8.10
N LEU A 80 9.01 -8.93 9.43
CA LEU A 80 10.14 -8.63 10.31
C LEU A 80 11.25 -9.69 10.22
N LYS A 81 10.87 -10.96 10.05
CA LYS A 81 11.81 -12.08 9.92
C LYS A 81 12.42 -12.22 8.53
N SER A 82 11.77 -11.69 7.50
CA SER A 82 12.22 -11.78 6.11
C SER A 82 13.63 -11.21 5.97
N THR A 83 14.55 -12.00 5.40
CA THR A 83 15.91 -11.56 5.04
C THR A 83 16.06 -11.32 3.54
N ALA A 84 14.96 -11.34 2.77
CA ALA A 84 14.98 -11.06 1.35
C ALA A 84 15.45 -9.63 1.06
N GLU A 85 16.03 -9.41 -0.15
CA GLU A 85 16.52 -8.10 -0.60
C GLU A 85 15.43 -7.03 -0.53
N GLU A 86 14.21 -7.41 -0.92
CA GLU A 86 13.00 -6.64 -0.66
C GLU A 86 12.26 -7.28 0.51
N LYS A 87 12.22 -6.59 1.66
CA LYS A 87 11.58 -7.08 2.88
C LYS A 87 10.15 -7.53 2.62
N GLY A 88 9.85 -8.78 2.97
CA GLY A 88 8.51 -9.36 2.84
C GLY A 88 8.15 -9.85 1.43
N SER A 89 9.08 -9.83 0.47
CA SER A 89 8.87 -10.41 -0.87
C SER A 89 8.65 -11.93 -0.84
N ASP A 90 9.18 -12.62 0.17
CA ASP A 90 8.91 -14.03 0.49
C ASP A 90 7.60 -14.25 1.28
N CYS A 91 6.98 -13.16 1.76
CA CYS A 91 5.83 -13.16 2.65
C CYS A 91 4.51 -12.73 1.97
N VAL A 92 4.46 -12.70 0.64
CA VAL A 92 3.30 -12.18 -0.11
C VAL A 92 2.00 -12.90 0.26
N HIS A 93 2.04 -14.20 0.51
CA HIS A 93 0.84 -14.99 0.78
C HIS A 93 0.12 -14.57 2.08
N PRO A 94 0.81 -14.44 3.23
CA PRO A 94 0.26 -13.79 4.43
C PRO A 94 -0.35 -12.39 4.19
N PHE A 95 0.35 -11.53 3.44
CA PHE A 95 -0.14 -10.17 3.15
C PHE A 95 -1.42 -10.16 2.31
N VAL A 96 -1.52 -11.06 1.32
CA VAL A 96 -2.74 -11.21 0.50
C VAL A 96 -3.91 -11.71 1.37
N ALA A 97 -3.66 -12.63 2.29
CA ALA A 97 -4.70 -13.12 3.20
C ALA A 97 -5.20 -12.01 4.14
N LEU A 98 -4.29 -11.19 4.67
CA LEU A 98 -4.64 -10.00 5.44
C LEU A 98 -5.47 -9.02 4.62
N GLN A 99 -5.02 -8.67 3.41
CA GLN A 99 -5.76 -7.75 2.53
C GLN A 99 -7.15 -8.28 2.18
N THR A 100 -7.28 -9.60 1.97
CA THR A 100 -8.57 -10.25 1.70
C THR A 100 -9.50 -10.15 2.90
N CYS A 101 -8.98 -10.35 4.11
CA CYS A 101 -9.76 -10.19 5.34
C CYS A 101 -10.24 -8.75 5.53
N ILE A 102 -9.38 -7.75 5.31
CA ILE A 102 -9.71 -6.33 5.42
C ILE A 102 -10.82 -5.95 4.43
N LYS A 103 -10.72 -6.42 3.18
CA LYS A 103 -11.75 -6.18 2.17
C LYS A 103 -13.10 -6.78 2.53
N GLY A 104 -13.12 -7.91 3.24
CA GLY A 104 -14.35 -8.52 3.76
C GLY A 104 -14.89 -7.84 5.02
N ASN A 105 -14.05 -7.11 5.75
CA ASN A 105 -14.39 -6.51 7.03
C ASN A 105 -13.90 -5.05 7.09
N PRO A 106 -14.59 -4.11 6.42
CA PRO A 106 -14.16 -2.71 6.35
C PRO A 106 -14.14 -2.00 7.72
N ASP A 107 -14.94 -2.46 8.69
CA ASP A 107 -14.93 -1.96 10.08
C ASP A 107 -13.88 -2.65 10.98
N ALA A 108 -13.14 -3.65 10.48
CA ALA A 108 -12.14 -4.37 11.28
C ALA A 108 -10.83 -3.60 11.49
N PHE A 109 -10.64 -2.50 10.77
CA PHE A 109 -9.49 -1.61 10.93
C PHE A 109 -9.99 -0.26 11.43
N PRO A 110 -9.33 0.32 12.44
CA PRO A 110 -9.75 1.60 12.99
C PRO A 110 -9.82 2.64 11.86
N LYS A 111 -10.95 3.35 11.78
CA LYS A 111 -11.24 4.31 10.71
C LYS A 111 -10.13 5.35 10.58
N ASN A 112 -9.43 5.69 11.65
CA ASN A 112 -8.25 6.55 11.65
C ASN A 112 -7.11 6.11 10.70
N ILE A 113 -7.10 4.86 10.21
CA ILE A 113 -6.14 4.32 9.21
C ILE A 113 -6.77 4.23 7.80
N ILE A 114 -8.11 4.17 7.70
CA ILE A 114 -8.86 3.99 6.44
C ILE A 114 -9.55 5.28 5.97
N GLU A 115 -9.63 6.30 6.82
CA GLU A 115 -10.46 7.49 6.60
C GLU A 115 -9.82 8.47 5.63
N ASP A 116 -10.04 8.21 4.35
CA ASP A 116 -10.14 9.21 3.27
C ASP A 116 -11.07 8.74 2.12
N LYS A 117 -11.97 7.77 2.37
CA LYS A 117 -13.03 7.36 1.43
C LYS A 117 -14.39 7.28 2.12
N GLU A 118 -14.85 8.45 2.56
CA GLU A 118 -16.25 8.90 2.57
C GLU A 118 -17.35 7.82 2.67
N VAL A 119 -17.78 7.48 3.89
CA VAL A 119 -19.16 6.97 4.09
C VAL A 119 -20.07 8.18 4.27
N LYS A 120 -20.40 8.85 3.17
CA LYS A 120 -21.58 9.72 3.12
C LYS A 120 -22.71 8.89 2.53
N LYS A 121 -23.59 8.42 3.42
CA LYS A 121 -24.90 7.87 3.09
C LYS A 121 -25.72 9.00 2.46
N GLU A 122 -25.80 9.05 1.13
CA GLU A 122 -26.78 9.84 0.39
C GLU A 122 -27.22 9.06 -0.85
N GLU A 123 -28.53 9.00 -1.03
CA GLU A 123 -29.29 8.31 -2.07
C GLU A 123 -29.38 9.21 -3.33
N GLU A 124 -29.35 8.58 -4.53
CA GLU A 124 -29.57 9.10 -5.90
C GLU A 124 -28.42 9.82 -6.66
N PRO A 125 -28.38 9.83 -8.02
CA PRO A 125 -28.78 8.82 -9.02
C PRO A 125 -27.62 8.44 -9.98
N ILE A 126 -27.72 7.26 -10.60
CA ILE A 126 -26.85 6.76 -11.68
C ILE A 126 -26.77 7.73 -12.88
N GLN A 127 -25.71 8.53 -12.95
CA GLN A 127 -25.35 9.20 -14.20
C GLN A 127 -24.64 8.20 -15.11
N GLU A 128 -25.28 7.95 -16.25
CA GLU A 128 -24.82 7.12 -17.35
C GLU A 128 -23.48 7.60 -17.90
N TYR A 129 -22.38 7.10 -17.32
CA TYR A 129 -21.05 7.31 -17.85
C TYR A 129 -20.82 6.35 -19.02
N LYS A 130 -20.94 6.89 -20.23
CA LYS A 130 -20.70 6.16 -21.48
C LYS A 130 -19.21 5.79 -21.57
N ILE A 131 -18.88 4.59 -21.11
CA ILE A 131 -17.54 4.02 -21.23
C ILE A 131 -17.21 3.91 -22.73
N TYR A 132 -16.39 4.82 -23.23
CA TYR A 132 -15.86 4.73 -24.59
C TYR A 132 -14.72 3.70 -24.60
N PRO A 133 -14.85 2.62 -25.38
CA PRO A 133 -13.79 1.63 -25.45
C PRO A 133 -12.55 2.23 -26.13
N PRO A 134 -11.35 1.84 -25.69
CA PRO A 134 -10.08 2.30 -26.24
C PRO A 134 -9.91 1.89 -27.72
N ILE A 135 -9.16 2.71 -28.47
CA ILE A 135 -9.06 2.67 -29.95
C ILE A 135 -8.61 1.30 -30.48
N TRP A 136 -7.81 0.56 -29.72
CA TRP A 136 -7.31 -0.77 -30.10
C TRP A 136 -8.41 -1.81 -30.32
N PHE A 137 -9.60 -1.63 -29.74
CA PHE A 137 -10.74 -2.54 -29.93
C PHE A 137 -11.26 -2.54 -31.39
N LYS A 138 -11.01 -1.46 -32.14
CA LYS A 138 -11.47 -1.31 -33.53
C LYS A 138 -10.56 -2.01 -34.54
N GLU A 139 -9.32 -2.35 -34.17
CA GLU A 139 -8.35 -2.98 -35.08
C GLU A 139 -8.57 -4.50 -35.21
N SER A 140 -9.15 -5.13 -34.18
CA SER A 140 -9.41 -6.59 -34.16
C SER A 140 -10.63 -7.04 -34.97
N GLN A 141 -11.41 -6.11 -35.55
CA GLN A 141 -12.64 -6.41 -36.31
C GLN A 141 -12.57 -6.06 -37.81
N LYS A 142 -11.41 -6.16 -38.47
CA LYS A 142 -11.39 -6.20 -39.94
C LYS A 142 -11.88 -7.57 -40.43
N PRO A 143 -13.02 -7.67 -41.14
CA PRO A 143 -13.49 -8.94 -41.68
C PRO A 143 -12.55 -9.44 -42.79
N LYS A 144 -12.13 -10.70 -42.70
CA LYS A 144 -11.44 -11.40 -43.80
C LYS A 144 -12.39 -11.54 -44.98
N ALA A 145 -11.99 -11.04 -46.15
CA ALA A 145 -12.71 -11.19 -47.40
C ALA A 145 -12.91 -12.68 -47.75
N LYS A 146 -14.14 -13.08 -48.05
CA LYS A 146 -14.49 -14.43 -48.54
C LYS A 146 -14.14 -14.55 -50.03
N PRO A 147 -13.54 -15.65 -50.51
CA PRO A 147 -13.35 -15.87 -51.94
C PRO A 147 -14.70 -16.20 -52.62
N LYS A 148 -14.94 -15.63 -53.81
CA LYS A 148 -16.13 -15.89 -54.64
C LYS A 148 -16.09 -17.32 -55.20
N PRO A 149 -17.22 -18.05 -55.27
CA PRO A 149 -17.30 -19.30 -56.02
C PRO A 149 -17.35 -18.99 -57.53
N LYS A 150 -16.61 -19.77 -58.33
CA LYS A 150 -16.75 -19.83 -59.79
C LYS A 150 -17.82 -20.88 -60.12
N LEU A 151 -18.88 -20.47 -60.80
CA LEU A 151 -19.60 -21.30 -61.76
C LEU A 151 -20.13 -20.40 -62.88
#